data_AF-A0A6N8FNA1-F1
#
_entry.id   AF-A0A6N8FNA1-F1
#
_cell.length_a   1.000
_cell.length_b   1.000
_cell.length_c   1.000
_cell.angle_alpha   90.00
_cell.angle_beta   90.00
_cell.angle_gamma   90.00
#
_symmetry.space_group_name_H-M   'P 1'
#
loop_
_entity.id
_entity.type
_entity.pdbx_description
1 polymer ?
#
loop_
_entity_poly.entity_id
_entity_poly.type
_entity_poly.pdbx_seq_one_letter_code
_entity_poly.pdbx_strand_id
1 'polypeptide(L)'
;MKKFLHVCFALALTLILVACQSEETLSFSDERLEDAIRGEIEKQNEEELYESDVNEVTELDLSGLEIEELEGLEFFDALETLNLQDNNIQDFSILEQLDNLKEVIIVGNPFDETSNLLSKLSEQGIEVITTLDVEVVGSPDGPGGFLWKVENGDTIVYLQGTIHAGTEDFYPLNEKIEQAYAESNVVVPEIDLNNVNPFEMQGITMELATYEDGTTIEDHIPEDLYGLLDETLQELGLPLQMLNNFKPWFLSSTIQQLMTEQLGYVHGVDEYFLNRADQDNKKVIGLETVEEQLRIFSDTSPEYQIQMLEESLIDIEAFDQQMQDMFSMYKQGDPEELLNYLVAEDVEASDEEQAFMEALNDNRNYGMAETIIEFLEEDSGETYFVIVGSLHLILEPHVISILEDEGYEVEPVL
;
A
#
# COMPACT_ATOMS: atom_id res chain seq x y z
N MET A 1 10.58 61.87 -55.66
CA MET A 1 9.85 60.69 -55.15
C MET A 1 10.21 60.59 -53.68
N LYS A 2 9.46 61.18 -52.76
CA LYS A 2 8.05 60.92 -52.42
C LYS A 2 7.82 59.45 -52.07
N LYS A 3 7.34 59.27 -50.83
CA LYS A 3 6.80 58.03 -50.23
C LYS A 3 7.91 57.02 -49.92
N PHE A 4 8.56 57.11 -48.75
CA PHE A 4 7.96 56.55 -47.54
C PHE A 4 8.35 57.30 -46.25
N LEU A 5 8.69 58.59 -46.36
CA LEU A 5 8.97 59.49 -45.24
C LEU A 5 7.70 59.96 -44.48
N HIS A 6 6.56 59.24 -44.58
CA HIS A 6 5.27 59.68 -44.01
C HIS A 6 4.48 58.55 -43.32
N VAL A 7 5.08 57.37 -43.08
CA VAL A 7 4.43 56.29 -42.31
C VAL A 7 5.15 56.03 -40.97
N CYS A 8 6.46 56.30 -40.89
CA CYS A 8 7.20 56.17 -39.62
C CYS A 8 7.05 57.38 -38.66
N PHE A 9 6.22 58.37 -39.00
CA PHE A 9 5.91 59.51 -38.12
C PHE A 9 4.42 59.55 -37.71
N ALA A 10 3.63 58.59 -38.19
CA ALA A 10 2.21 58.42 -37.85
C ALA A 10 1.92 57.16 -37.02
N LEU A 11 2.94 56.34 -36.73
CA LEU A 11 2.89 55.24 -35.76
C LEU A 11 3.60 55.59 -34.43
N ALA A 12 4.11 56.82 -34.32
CA ALA A 12 4.72 57.38 -33.12
C ALA A 12 3.75 58.26 -32.30
N LEU A 13 2.44 58.22 -32.58
CA LEU A 13 1.44 59.03 -31.86
C LEU A 13 0.09 58.33 -31.64
N THR A 14 0.08 56.99 -31.73
CA THR A 14 -1.02 56.12 -31.29
C THR A 14 -0.45 54.84 -30.68
N LEU A 15 0.55 54.99 -29.80
CA LEU A 15 0.76 54.08 -28.69
C LEU A 15 0.35 54.87 -27.45
N ILE A 16 -0.96 54.82 -27.19
CA ILE A 16 -1.55 54.50 -25.88
C ILE A 16 -0.58 54.94 -24.76
N LEU A 17 -0.71 56.10 -24.12
CA LEU A 17 -1.76 56.36 -23.13
C LEU A 17 -2.35 55.06 -22.56
N VAL A 18 -1.49 54.09 -22.22
CA VAL A 18 -1.83 53.09 -21.22
C VAL A 18 -1.66 53.91 -19.96
N ALA A 19 -2.78 54.33 -19.42
CA ALA A 19 -2.83 54.77 -18.05
C ALA A 19 -2.02 53.76 -17.23
N CYS A 20 -1.12 54.22 -16.37
CA CYS A 20 -0.84 53.46 -15.16
C CYS A 20 -2.19 53.30 -14.46
N GLN A 21 -2.96 52.28 -14.82
CA GLN A 21 -3.85 51.63 -13.89
C GLN A 21 -2.87 50.86 -13.02
N SER A 22 -2.74 51.29 -11.76
CA SER A 22 -2.25 50.38 -10.73
C SER A 22 -3.22 49.21 -10.75
N GLU A 23 -2.73 48.04 -11.14
CA GLU A 23 -3.45 46.80 -10.98
C GLU A 23 -3.68 46.59 -9.48
N GLU A 24 -4.89 46.17 -9.10
CA GLU A 24 -5.18 45.91 -7.70
C GLU A 24 -4.44 44.64 -7.28
N THR A 25 -3.80 44.69 -6.12
CA THR A 25 -3.10 43.53 -5.55
C THR A 25 -4.13 42.54 -5.06
N LEU A 26 -3.98 41.28 -5.43
CA LEU A 26 -4.78 40.17 -4.89
C LEU A 26 -4.44 39.97 -3.41
N SER A 27 -5.46 39.58 -2.65
CA SER A 27 -5.35 39.23 -1.24
C SER A 27 -6.11 37.94 -1.02
N PHE A 28 -5.50 37.02 -0.27
CA PHE A 28 -6.11 35.77 0.13
C PHE A 28 -6.36 35.80 1.64
N SER A 29 -7.44 35.19 2.10
CA SER A 29 -7.75 35.12 3.53
C SER A 29 -7.02 33.97 4.25
N ASP A 30 -6.64 32.94 3.49
CA ASP A 30 -5.83 31.80 3.94
C ASP A 30 -4.40 31.89 3.40
N GLU A 31 -3.42 31.88 4.30
CA GLU A 31 -1.99 31.92 3.96
C GLU A 31 -1.55 30.64 3.23
N ARG A 32 -2.16 29.48 3.54
CA ARG A 32 -1.87 28.20 2.88
C ARG A 32 -2.34 28.22 1.42
N LEU A 33 -3.50 28.82 1.16
CA LEU A 33 -4.00 29.04 -0.19
C LEU A 33 -3.07 29.97 -0.97
N GLU A 34 -2.66 31.09 -0.37
CA GLU A 34 -1.74 32.04 -1.02
C GLU A 34 -0.40 31.38 -1.38
N ASP A 35 0.20 30.65 -0.42
CA ASP A 35 1.47 29.95 -0.63
C ASP A 35 1.37 28.87 -1.71
N ALA A 36 0.26 28.11 -1.74
CA ALA A 36 0.01 27.10 -2.76
C ALA A 36 -0.10 27.72 -4.16
N ILE A 37 -0.88 28.79 -4.29
CA ILE A 37 -1.04 29.53 -5.55
C ILE A 37 0.31 30.07 -6.02
N ARG A 38 1.10 30.68 -5.13
CA ARG A 38 2.44 31.18 -5.45
C ARG A 38 3.36 30.07 -5.97
N GLY A 39 3.26 28.88 -5.39
CA GLY A 39 3.94 27.68 -5.85
C GLY A 39 3.58 27.34 -7.30
N GLU A 40 2.29 27.27 -7.61
CA GLU A 40 1.78 26.90 -8.94
C GLU A 40 2.15 27.90 -10.04
N ILE A 41 2.14 29.21 -9.75
CA ILE A 41 2.52 30.24 -10.74
C ILE A 41 4.02 30.57 -10.73
N GLU A 42 4.84 29.79 -10.02
CA GLU A 42 6.30 29.96 -9.85
C GLU A 42 6.73 31.37 -9.38
N LYS A 43 5.94 32.01 -8.50
CA LYS A 43 6.16 33.39 -8.06
C LYS A 43 6.75 33.47 -6.65
N GLN A 44 7.73 34.36 -6.47
CA GLN A 44 8.44 34.51 -5.20
C GLN A 44 7.56 35.16 -4.12
N ASN A 45 7.69 34.74 -2.86
CA ASN A 45 6.83 35.19 -1.74
C ASN A 45 6.89 36.71 -1.44
N GLU A 46 7.93 37.40 -1.88
CA GLU A 46 8.08 38.86 -1.67
C GLU A 46 7.40 39.70 -2.76
N GLU A 47 6.93 39.07 -3.85
CA GLU A 47 6.29 39.77 -4.97
C GLU A 47 4.78 39.92 -4.75
N GLU A 48 4.23 41.10 -5.06
CA GLU A 48 2.78 41.35 -5.06
C GLU A 48 2.10 40.49 -6.14
N LEU A 49 0.96 39.88 -5.80
CA LEU A 49 0.11 39.13 -6.71
C LEU A 49 -0.92 40.05 -7.35
N TYR A 50 -1.17 39.86 -8.64
CA TYR A 50 -2.11 40.61 -9.44
C TYR A 50 -3.00 39.65 -10.23
N GLU A 51 -4.16 40.13 -10.67
CA GLU A 51 -5.10 39.36 -11.48
C GLU A 51 -4.45 38.80 -12.75
N SER A 52 -3.56 39.57 -13.39
CA SER A 52 -2.80 39.12 -14.56
C SER A 52 -1.83 37.97 -14.31
N ASP A 53 -1.52 37.63 -13.05
CA ASP A 53 -0.68 36.47 -12.73
C ASP A 53 -1.48 35.16 -12.72
N VAL A 54 -2.81 35.23 -12.49
CA VAL A 54 -3.66 34.06 -12.25
C VAL A 54 -4.73 33.86 -13.32
N ASN A 55 -5.06 34.89 -14.10
CA ASN A 55 -6.16 34.87 -15.06
C ASN A 55 -5.97 33.93 -16.27
N GLU A 56 -4.78 33.36 -16.46
CA GLU A 56 -4.50 32.34 -17.49
C GLU A 56 -4.38 30.92 -16.91
N VAL A 57 -4.47 30.75 -15.59
CA VAL A 57 -4.37 29.44 -14.94
C VAL A 57 -5.65 28.65 -15.19
N THR A 58 -5.51 27.47 -15.79
CA THR A 58 -6.64 26.60 -16.17
C THR A 58 -6.83 25.39 -15.27
N GLU A 59 -5.81 25.04 -14.47
CA GLU A 59 -5.81 23.86 -13.60
C GLU A 59 -5.05 24.19 -12.32
N LEU A 60 -5.57 23.75 -11.18
CA LEU A 60 -4.94 23.87 -9.87
C LEU A 60 -5.13 22.59 -9.07
N ASP A 61 -4.03 22.09 -8.51
CA ASP A 61 -4.06 21.06 -7.47
C ASP A 61 -3.70 21.67 -6.12
N LEU A 62 -4.69 21.73 -5.24
CA LEU A 62 -4.60 22.26 -3.89
C LEU A 62 -4.93 21.19 -2.84
N SER A 63 -4.78 19.91 -3.19
CA SER A 63 -5.14 18.80 -2.31
C SER A 63 -4.17 18.59 -1.13
N GLY A 64 -4.70 18.23 0.04
CA GLY A 64 -3.89 17.87 1.22
C GLY A 64 -3.13 19.04 1.86
N LEU A 65 -3.57 20.28 1.66
CA LEU A 65 -2.84 21.49 2.07
C LEU A 65 -3.39 22.14 3.35
N GLU A 66 -4.35 21.49 4.01
CA GLU A 66 -5.03 22.00 5.21
C GLU A 66 -5.71 23.38 5.03
N ILE A 67 -6.09 23.73 3.80
CA ILE A 67 -6.77 25.00 3.48
C ILE A 67 -8.14 25.04 4.18
N GLU A 68 -8.51 26.21 4.71
CA GLU A 68 -9.80 26.44 5.39
C GLU A 68 -10.71 27.39 4.60
N GLU A 69 -10.13 28.39 3.93
CA GLU A 69 -10.86 29.46 3.24
C GLU A 69 -10.42 29.60 1.78
N LEU A 70 -11.37 29.86 0.88
CA LEU A 70 -11.15 29.94 -0.58
C LEU A 70 -11.24 31.36 -1.16
N GLU A 71 -11.31 32.39 -0.30
CA GLU A 71 -11.36 33.79 -0.75
C GLU A 71 -10.07 34.17 -1.48
N GLY A 72 -10.21 34.73 -2.68
CA GLY A 72 -9.14 34.99 -3.64
C GLY A 72 -9.16 34.06 -4.86
N LEU A 73 -9.90 32.94 -4.83
CA LEU A 73 -10.07 32.10 -6.02
C LEU A 73 -10.96 32.75 -7.09
N GLU A 74 -11.81 33.72 -6.75
CA GLU A 74 -12.69 34.41 -7.70
C GLU A 74 -11.96 35.13 -8.84
N PHE A 75 -10.64 35.34 -8.72
CA PHE A 75 -9.81 35.98 -9.74
C PHE A 75 -9.26 35.00 -10.80
N PHE A 76 -9.51 33.70 -10.64
CA PHE A 76 -9.05 32.66 -11.55
C PHE A 76 -10.03 32.45 -12.71
N ASP A 77 -10.18 33.48 -13.56
CA ASP A 77 -11.16 33.52 -14.64
C ASP A 77 -11.05 32.36 -15.63
N ALA A 78 -9.87 31.79 -15.83
CA ALA A 78 -9.64 30.71 -16.80
C ALA A 78 -9.69 29.30 -16.19
N LEU A 79 -9.92 29.16 -14.89
CA LEU A 79 -9.84 27.87 -14.19
C LEU A 79 -10.92 26.90 -14.68
N GLU A 80 -10.49 25.73 -15.16
CA GLU A 80 -11.36 24.68 -15.68
C GLU A 80 -11.42 23.47 -14.73
N THR A 81 -10.30 23.12 -14.09
CA THR A 81 -10.19 21.97 -13.18
C THR A 81 -9.57 22.39 -11.86
N LEU A 82 -10.15 21.95 -10.75
CA LEU A 82 -9.68 22.31 -9.41
C LEU A 82 -9.74 21.10 -8.46
N ASN A 83 -8.59 20.69 -7.93
CA ASN A 83 -8.52 19.66 -6.89
C ASN A 83 -8.40 20.32 -5.50
N LEU A 84 -9.40 20.13 -4.64
CA LEU A 84 -9.45 20.62 -3.26
C LEU A 84 -9.51 19.47 -2.25
N GLN A 85 -9.20 18.24 -2.67
CA GLN A 85 -9.30 17.05 -1.83
C GLN A 85 -8.53 17.19 -0.51
N ASP A 86 -9.03 16.58 0.57
CA ASP A 86 -8.35 16.44 1.87
C ASP A 86 -7.88 17.78 2.47
N ASN A 87 -8.79 18.75 2.50
CA ASN A 87 -8.60 20.04 3.17
C ASN A 87 -9.63 20.23 4.30
N ASN A 88 -9.63 21.41 4.94
CA ASN A 88 -10.54 21.76 6.04
C ASN A 88 -11.64 22.74 5.61
N ILE A 89 -12.00 22.74 4.32
CA ILE A 89 -12.91 23.73 3.74
C ILE A 89 -14.37 23.38 4.07
N GLN A 90 -15.12 24.37 4.56
CA GLN A 90 -16.56 24.22 4.85
C GLN A 90 -17.45 24.98 3.86
N ASP A 91 -16.95 26.09 3.30
CA ASP A 91 -17.70 26.97 2.41
C ASP A 91 -17.10 26.98 1.01
N PHE A 92 -17.78 26.32 0.08
CA PHE A 92 -17.43 26.29 -1.34
C PHE A 92 -18.19 27.33 -2.17
N SER A 93 -18.88 28.29 -1.56
CA SER A 93 -19.75 29.24 -2.28
C SER A 93 -18.99 30.08 -3.31
N ILE A 94 -17.67 30.22 -3.16
CA ILE A 94 -16.81 30.93 -4.13
C ILE A 94 -16.83 30.27 -5.51
N LEU A 95 -17.02 28.95 -5.57
CA LEU A 95 -17.02 28.17 -6.81
C LEU A 95 -18.18 28.59 -7.74
N GLU A 96 -19.27 29.16 -7.20
CA GLU A 96 -20.38 29.70 -8.00
C GLU A 96 -19.95 30.89 -8.89
N GLN A 97 -18.80 31.51 -8.62
CA GLN A 97 -18.27 32.67 -9.34
C GLN A 97 -17.26 32.30 -10.43
N LEU A 98 -16.86 31.03 -10.50
CA LEU A 98 -15.86 30.54 -11.46
C LEU A 98 -16.54 30.09 -12.75
N ASP A 99 -16.80 31.07 -13.63
CA ASP A 99 -17.61 30.89 -14.85
C ASP A 99 -17.09 29.82 -15.83
N ASN A 100 -15.79 29.47 -15.77
CA ASN A 100 -15.15 28.49 -16.65
C ASN A 100 -14.87 27.14 -15.98
N LEU A 101 -15.18 26.99 -14.69
CA LEU A 101 -14.95 25.76 -13.95
C LEU A 101 -15.82 24.64 -14.55
N LYS A 102 -15.21 23.49 -14.79
CA LYS A 102 -15.87 22.30 -15.35
C LYS A 102 -15.87 21.16 -14.37
N GLU A 103 -14.81 21.02 -13.58
CA GLU A 103 -14.62 19.91 -12.66
C GLU A 103 -13.99 20.40 -11.36
N VAL A 104 -14.51 19.90 -10.24
CA VAL A 104 -13.92 20.14 -8.91
C VAL A 104 -14.00 18.89 -8.04
N ILE A 105 -12.88 18.54 -7.41
CA ILE A 105 -12.76 17.44 -6.45
C ILE A 105 -12.77 18.04 -5.05
N ILE A 106 -13.75 17.70 -4.22
CA ILE A 106 -13.90 18.23 -2.85
C ILE A 106 -13.90 17.15 -1.76
N VAL A 107 -13.54 15.92 -2.14
CA VAL A 107 -13.49 14.74 -1.26
C VAL A 107 -12.65 15.04 -0.01
N GLY A 108 -13.07 14.53 1.15
CA GLY A 108 -12.30 14.70 2.40
C GLY A 108 -12.40 16.07 3.07
N ASN A 109 -13.33 16.94 2.66
CA ASN A 109 -13.58 18.23 3.30
C ASN A 109 -14.79 18.22 4.25
N PRO A 110 -14.77 18.98 5.37
CA PRO A 110 -15.84 19.02 6.37
C PRO A 110 -17.06 19.88 5.98
N PHE A 111 -17.53 19.82 4.73
CA PHE A 111 -18.60 20.69 4.24
C PHE A 111 -20.02 20.17 4.51
N ASP A 112 -20.99 21.08 4.55
CA ASP A 112 -22.40 20.72 4.73
C ASP A 112 -23.02 20.23 3.41
N GLU A 113 -23.05 18.91 3.23
CA GLU A 113 -23.69 18.24 2.10
C GLU A 113 -25.19 18.54 1.98
N THR A 114 -25.85 19.00 3.06
CA THR A 114 -27.28 19.37 3.00
C THR A 114 -27.52 20.73 2.37
N SER A 115 -26.46 21.49 2.12
CA SER A 115 -26.53 22.76 1.41
C SER A 115 -27.01 22.55 -0.03
N ASN A 116 -27.69 23.56 -0.59
CA ASN A 116 -28.10 23.52 -2.00
C ASN A 116 -26.94 23.85 -2.96
N LEU A 117 -25.72 24.05 -2.45
CA LEU A 117 -24.58 24.49 -3.23
C LEU A 117 -24.21 23.49 -4.32
N LEU A 118 -24.07 22.20 -3.97
CA LEU A 118 -23.76 21.13 -4.94
C LEU A 118 -24.76 21.11 -6.10
N SER A 119 -26.06 21.28 -5.78
CA SER A 119 -27.10 21.32 -6.81
C SER A 119 -26.97 22.52 -7.75
N LYS A 120 -26.54 23.69 -7.24
CA LYS A 120 -26.32 24.88 -8.08
C LYS A 120 -25.10 24.73 -8.97
N LEU A 121 -23.99 24.21 -8.44
CA LEU A 121 -22.76 23.98 -9.20
C LEU A 121 -23.05 22.99 -10.34
N SER A 122 -23.79 21.92 -10.05
CA SER A 122 -24.25 20.98 -11.07
C SER A 122 -25.18 21.63 -12.11
N GLU A 123 -26.09 22.54 -11.72
CA GLU A 123 -26.93 23.31 -12.65
C GLU A 123 -26.11 24.26 -13.55
N GLN A 124 -24.94 24.72 -13.10
CA GLN A 124 -23.97 25.47 -13.91
C GLN A 124 -23.16 24.57 -14.85
N GLY A 125 -23.29 23.25 -14.73
CA GLY A 125 -22.55 22.27 -15.53
C GLY A 125 -21.19 21.90 -14.96
N ILE A 126 -20.92 22.23 -13.69
CA ILE A 126 -19.71 21.84 -12.97
C ILE A 126 -19.91 20.42 -12.44
N GLU A 127 -19.00 19.52 -12.79
CA GLU A 127 -18.89 18.18 -12.22
C GLU A 127 -18.24 18.30 -10.84
N VAL A 128 -19.00 17.94 -9.79
CA VAL A 128 -18.52 18.01 -8.40
C VAL A 128 -18.31 16.59 -7.89
N ILE A 129 -17.05 16.21 -7.72
CA ILE A 129 -16.66 14.89 -7.21
C ILE A 129 -16.62 15.00 -5.69
N THR A 130 -17.66 14.43 -5.06
CA THR A 130 -17.86 14.40 -3.59
C THR A 130 -17.49 13.06 -2.97
N THR A 131 -17.44 12.03 -3.81
CA THR A 131 -16.94 10.71 -3.50
C THR A 131 -16.04 10.32 -4.67
N LEU A 132 -14.85 9.78 -4.40
CA LEU A 132 -14.16 9.01 -5.42
C LEU A 132 -15.02 7.76 -5.62
N ASP A 133 -15.80 7.71 -6.70
CA ASP A 133 -16.30 6.44 -7.21
C ASP A 133 -15.04 5.64 -7.56
N VAL A 134 -14.53 4.88 -6.61
CA VAL A 134 -13.46 3.93 -6.86
C VAL A 134 -14.06 3.00 -7.91
N GLU A 135 -13.54 3.04 -9.14
CA GLU A 135 -13.85 2.00 -10.11
C GLU A 135 -13.51 0.68 -9.41
N VAL A 136 -14.54 -0.10 -9.05
CA VAL A 136 -14.37 -1.36 -8.34
C VAL A 136 -13.62 -2.29 -9.29
N VAL A 137 -12.32 -2.39 -9.09
CA VAL A 137 -11.43 -3.24 -9.90
C VAL A 137 -11.54 -4.64 -9.33
N GLY A 138 -12.16 -5.59 -10.02
CA GLY A 138 -12.37 -6.93 -9.45
C GLY A 138 -13.32 -7.77 -10.27
N SER A 139 -13.33 -9.08 -10.05
CA SER A 139 -14.35 -9.96 -10.61
C SER A 139 -15.26 -10.47 -9.50
N PRO A 140 -16.60 -10.42 -9.63
CA PRO A 140 -17.53 -11.01 -8.66
C PRO A 140 -17.28 -12.52 -8.44
N ASP A 141 -16.85 -13.20 -9.50
CA ASP A 141 -16.40 -14.61 -9.50
C ASP A 141 -14.85 -14.71 -9.50
N GLY A 142 -14.16 -13.63 -9.11
CA GLY A 142 -12.71 -13.51 -9.18
C GLY A 142 -12.00 -14.57 -8.33
N PRO A 143 -10.76 -14.92 -8.69
CA PRO A 143 -10.00 -15.91 -7.94
C PRO A 143 -9.71 -15.42 -6.52
N GLY A 144 -10.07 -16.25 -5.55
CA GLY A 144 -9.47 -16.31 -4.23
C GLY A 144 -9.81 -15.25 -3.20
N GLY A 145 -9.28 -15.57 -2.02
CA GLY A 145 -9.21 -14.73 -0.83
C GLY A 145 -10.17 -15.16 0.26
N PHE A 146 -9.71 -14.98 1.48
CA PHE A 146 -10.53 -15.04 2.66
C PHE A 146 -10.58 -13.62 3.22
N LEU A 147 -11.80 -13.12 3.41
CA LEU A 147 -12.00 -11.76 3.89
C LEU A 147 -12.99 -11.79 5.04
N TRP A 148 -12.56 -11.25 6.18
CA TRP A 148 -13.42 -10.99 7.31
C TRP A 148 -13.46 -9.51 7.60
N LYS A 149 -14.51 -9.12 8.32
CA LYS A 149 -14.74 -7.76 8.76
C LYS A 149 -15.01 -7.75 10.26
N VAL A 150 -14.39 -6.81 10.95
CA VAL A 150 -14.63 -6.51 12.37
C VAL A 150 -14.97 -5.03 12.47
N GLU A 151 -16.03 -4.70 13.21
CA GLU A 151 -16.45 -3.32 13.44
C GLU A 151 -16.48 -3.03 14.93
N ASN A 152 -15.97 -1.86 15.32
CA ASN A 152 -16.16 -1.31 16.65
C ASN A 152 -16.34 0.21 16.57
N GLY A 153 -17.55 0.69 16.89
CA GLY A 153 -17.88 2.10 16.70
C GLY A 153 -17.91 2.47 15.22
N ASP A 154 -17.15 3.50 14.85
CA ASP A 154 -16.98 3.93 13.45
C ASP A 154 -15.72 3.32 12.81
N THR A 155 -14.88 2.60 13.59
CA THR A 155 -13.68 1.92 13.09
C THR A 155 -14.03 0.57 12.47
N ILE A 156 -13.48 0.32 11.27
CA ILE A 156 -13.63 -0.93 10.52
C ILE A 156 -12.25 -1.56 10.32
N VAL A 157 -12.14 -2.87 10.58
CA VAL A 157 -10.96 -3.66 10.25
C VAL A 157 -11.35 -4.79 9.31
N TYR A 158 -10.79 -4.77 8.11
CA TYR A 158 -10.83 -5.88 7.17
C TYR A 158 -9.61 -6.78 7.39
N LEU A 159 -9.83 -8.09 7.53
CA LEU A 159 -8.78 -9.10 7.67
C LEU A 159 -8.71 -9.92 6.38
N GLN A 160 -7.68 -9.67 5.57
CA GLN A 160 -7.46 -10.34 4.30
C GLN A 160 -6.34 -11.38 4.45
N GLY A 161 -6.68 -12.65 4.18
CA GLY A 161 -5.71 -13.74 4.08
C GLY A 161 -4.91 -13.64 2.78
N THR A 162 -3.59 -13.71 2.84
CA THR A 162 -2.70 -13.62 1.68
C THR A 162 -1.93 -14.91 1.42
N ILE A 163 -1.31 -14.98 0.24
CA ILE A 163 -0.24 -15.92 -0.09
C ILE A 163 0.89 -15.10 -0.71
N HIS A 164 2.13 -15.34 -0.27
CA HIS A 164 3.34 -14.59 -0.65
C HIS A 164 3.82 -14.82 -2.09
N ALA A 165 3.24 -15.80 -2.78
CA ALA A 165 3.58 -16.17 -4.13
C ALA A 165 2.30 -16.36 -4.94
N GLY A 166 2.38 -16.09 -6.23
CA GLY A 166 1.23 -16.14 -7.10
C GLY A 166 1.59 -15.80 -8.53
N THR A 167 0.58 -15.83 -9.39
CA THR A 167 0.68 -15.56 -10.81
C THR A 167 -0.19 -14.36 -11.18
N GLU A 168 0.09 -13.72 -12.31
CA GLU A 168 -0.65 -12.53 -12.76
C GLU A 168 -2.18 -12.78 -12.90
N ASP A 169 -2.60 -14.02 -13.16
CA ASP A 169 -4.02 -14.40 -13.26
C ASP A 169 -4.77 -14.46 -11.92
N PHE A 170 -4.11 -14.18 -10.79
CA PHE A 170 -4.78 -13.92 -9.51
C PHE A 170 -5.52 -12.58 -9.54
N TYR A 171 -5.11 -11.66 -10.41
CA TYR A 171 -5.57 -10.28 -10.33
C TYR A 171 -6.46 -9.88 -11.51
N PRO A 172 -7.43 -8.98 -11.27
CA PRO A 172 -7.81 -8.48 -9.94
C PRO A 172 -8.50 -9.57 -9.11
N LEU A 173 -8.44 -9.43 -7.79
CA LEU A 173 -9.06 -10.37 -6.85
C LEU A 173 -10.59 -10.22 -6.86
N ASN A 174 -11.27 -10.94 -5.97
CA ASN A 174 -12.71 -10.80 -5.80
C ASN A 174 -13.11 -9.34 -5.52
N GLU A 175 -14.19 -8.87 -6.15
CA GLU A 175 -14.63 -7.47 -6.05
C GLU A 175 -14.81 -6.96 -4.61
N LYS A 176 -15.19 -7.84 -3.67
CA LYS A 176 -15.35 -7.47 -2.26
C LYS A 176 -14.03 -7.18 -1.56
N ILE A 177 -12.96 -7.89 -1.91
CA ILE A 177 -11.61 -7.66 -1.37
C ILE A 177 -11.08 -6.33 -1.89
N GLU A 178 -11.25 -6.13 -3.19
CA GLU A 178 -10.80 -4.94 -3.89
C GLU A 178 -11.54 -3.69 -3.39
N GLN A 179 -12.83 -3.83 -3.09
CA GLN A 179 -13.63 -2.81 -2.42
C GLN A 179 -13.16 -2.55 -0.99
N ALA A 180 -12.91 -3.59 -0.19
CA ALA A 180 -12.40 -3.44 1.17
C ALA A 180 -11.06 -2.67 1.20
N TYR A 181 -10.13 -2.99 0.29
CA TYR A 181 -8.88 -2.24 0.13
C TYR A 181 -9.15 -0.77 -0.26
N ALA A 182 -10.04 -0.55 -1.23
CA ALA A 182 -10.33 0.78 -1.74
C ALA A 182 -10.93 1.70 -0.65
N GLU A 183 -11.87 1.18 0.14
CA GLU A 183 -12.52 1.87 1.27
C GLU A 183 -11.55 2.15 2.43
N SER A 184 -10.44 1.42 2.51
CA SER A 184 -9.51 1.52 3.64
C SER A 184 -8.58 2.71 3.56
N ASN A 185 -8.40 3.42 4.67
CA ASN A 185 -7.47 4.54 4.80
C ASN A 185 -6.04 4.07 5.09
N VAL A 186 -5.93 2.92 5.78
CA VAL A 186 -4.66 2.37 6.28
C VAL A 186 -4.50 0.93 5.81
N VAL A 187 -3.34 0.60 5.25
CA VAL A 187 -2.95 -0.77 4.91
C VAL A 187 -2.00 -1.30 5.97
N VAL A 188 -2.29 -2.50 6.48
CA VAL A 188 -1.60 -3.07 7.63
C VAL A 188 -1.01 -4.43 7.25
N PRO A 189 0.21 -4.48 6.68
CA PRO A 189 0.89 -5.75 6.40
C PRO A 189 1.50 -6.35 7.67
N GLU A 190 1.89 -7.63 7.61
CA GLU A 190 2.81 -8.21 8.60
C GLU A 190 4.08 -7.36 8.72
N ILE A 191 4.70 -7.05 7.58
CA ILE A 191 5.90 -6.20 7.50
C ILE A 191 5.69 -5.13 6.43
N ASP A 192 5.97 -3.88 6.77
CA ASP A 192 6.04 -2.78 5.79
C ASP A 192 7.38 -2.82 5.04
N LEU A 193 7.47 -3.68 4.02
CA LEU A 193 8.69 -3.85 3.21
C LEU A 193 9.06 -2.60 2.39
N ASN A 194 8.12 -1.71 2.11
CA ASN A 194 8.37 -0.49 1.32
C ASN A 194 9.18 0.55 2.10
N ASN A 195 9.17 0.48 3.43
CA ASN A 195 9.82 1.45 4.31
C ASN A 195 11.02 0.87 5.10
N VAL A 196 11.45 -0.36 4.80
CA VAL A 196 12.64 -0.94 5.44
C VAL A 196 13.92 -0.38 4.82
N ASN A 197 14.86 0.04 5.66
CA ASN A 197 16.19 0.44 5.20
C ASN A 197 16.99 -0.79 4.71
N PRO A 198 17.44 -0.82 3.43
CA PRO A 198 18.15 -2.00 2.90
C PRO A 198 19.45 -2.33 3.63
N PHE A 199 20.14 -1.32 4.19
CA PHE A 199 21.36 -1.54 4.97
C PHE A 199 21.08 -2.14 6.34
N GLU A 200 19.96 -1.78 6.96
CA GLU A 200 19.53 -2.34 8.23
C GLU A 200 19.10 -3.80 8.04
N MET A 201 18.25 -4.06 7.05
CA MET A 201 17.87 -5.42 6.67
C MET A 201 19.10 -6.28 6.37
N GLN A 202 20.05 -5.79 5.57
CA GLN A 202 21.28 -6.52 5.30
C GLN A 202 22.09 -6.78 6.58
N GLY A 203 22.19 -5.80 7.49
CA GLY A 203 22.88 -5.96 8.76
C GLY A 203 22.29 -7.06 9.63
N ILE A 204 20.97 -7.03 9.81
CA ILE A 204 20.22 -8.03 10.58
C ILE A 204 20.37 -9.42 9.95
N THR A 205 20.23 -9.53 8.62
CA THR A 205 20.41 -10.80 7.92
C THR A 205 21.82 -11.34 8.10
N MET A 206 22.88 -10.53 7.97
CA MET A 206 24.24 -11.02 8.19
C MET A 206 24.44 -11.50 9.64
N GLU A 207 23.93 -10.76 10.62
CA GLU A 207 24.03 -11.11 12.04
C GLU A 207 23.34 -12.46 12.35
N LEU A 208 22.11 -12.64 11.87
CA LEU A 208 21.31 -13.82 12.21
C LEU A 208 21.68 -15.04 11.36
N ALA A 209 21.98 -14.82 10.08
CA ALA A 209 22.09 -15.89 9.09
C ALA A 209 23.50 -16.43 8.88
N THR A 210 24.56 -15.78 9.38
CA THR A 210 25.94 -16.22 9.10
C THR A 210 26.68 -16.81 10.30
N TYR A 211 27.71 -17.61 10.03
CA TYR A 211 28.63 -18.12 11.04
C TYR A 211 29.71 -17.10 11.39
N GLU A 212 29.84 -16.80 12.70
CA GLU A 212 30.79 -15.81 13.23
C GLU A 212 32.10 -16.42 13.75
N ASP A 213 32.18 -17.74 13.86
CA ASP A 213 33.35 -18.47 14.40
C ASP A 213 34.36 -18.89 13.31
N GLY A 214 34.07 -18.56 12.05
CA GLY A 214 34.90 -18.87 10.88
C GLY A 214 34.70 -20.28 10.31
N THR A 215 33.73 -21.04 10.82
CA THR A 215 33.25 -22.28 10.18
C THR A 215 32.35 -21.98 8.98
N THR A 216 32.14 -22.97 8.13
CA THR A 216 31.26 -22.88 6.95
C THR A 216 30.15 -23.91 7.02
N ILE A 217 29.14 -23.81 6.14
CA ILE A 217 28.03 -24.77 6.07
C ILE A 217 28.52 -26.23 5.96
N GLU A 218 29.63 -26.47 5.23
CA GLU A 218 30.29 -27.78 5.13
C GLU A 218 30.69 -28.40 6.48
N ASP A 219 30.99 -27.57 7.49
CA ASP A 219 31.36 -28.04 8.83
C ASP A 219 30.15 -28.47 9.67
N HIS A 220 28.94 -28.05 9.30
CA HIS A 220 27.72 -28.17 10.12
C HIS A 220 26.69 -29.15 9.55
N ILE A 221 26.82 -29.58 8.30
CA ILE A 221 25.87 -30.52 7.67
C ILE A 221 26.54 -31.83 7.23
N PRO A 222 25.77 -32.94 7.11
CA PRO A 222 26.30 -34.19 6.58
C PRO A 222 26.86 -34.05 5.15
N GLU A 223 27.90 -34.82 4.80
CA GLU A 223 28.54 -34.79 3.48
C GLU A 223 27.56 -35.05 2.33
N ASP A 224 26.64 -36.00 2.51
CA ASP A 224 25.60 -36.31 1.51
C ASP A 224 24.63 -35.13 1.32
N LEU A 225 24.26 -34.43 2.40
CA LEU A 225 23.39 -33.26 2.35
C LEU A 225 24.10 -32.06 1.70
N TYR A 226 25.38 -31.86 1.99
CA TYR A 226 26.19 -30.84 1.32
C TYR A 226 26.25 -31.05 -0.19
N GLY A 227 26.40 -32.31 -0.63
CA GLY A 227 26.37 -32.67 -2.04
C GLY A 227 25.02 -32.33 -2.71
N LEU A 228 23.91 -32.64 -2.04
CA LEU A 228 22.56 -32.31 -2.53
C LEU A 228 22.34 -30.80 -2.62
N LEU A 229 22.73 -30.06 -1.58
CA LEU A 229 22.67 -28.60 -1.57
C LEU A 229 23.44 -27.96 -2.74
N ASP A 230 24.67 -28.42 -3.00
CA ASP A 230 25.49 -27.91 -4.11
C ASP A 230 24.84 -28.21 -5.47
N GLU A 231 24.28 -29.41 -5.65
CA GLU A 231 23.55 -29.78 -6.86
C GLU A 231 22.31 -28.89 -7.07
N THR A 232 21.45 -28.75 -6.07
CA THR A 232 20.23 -27.93 -6.14
C THR A 232 20.55 -26.47 -6.45
N LEU A 233 21.52 -25.87 -5.75
CA LEU A 233 21.89 -24.47 -6.01
C LEU A 233 22.50 -24.27 -7.41
N GLN A 234 23.25 -25.25 -7.93
CA GLN A 234 23.75 -25.20 -9.30
C GLN A 234 22.64 -25.24 -10.34
N GLU A 235 21.59 -26.03 -10.12
CA GLU A 235 20.39 -26.07 -10.98
C GLU A 235 19.63 -24.74 -10.97
N LEU A 236 19.59 -24.08 -9.81
CA LEU A 236 19.03 -22.73 -9.61
C LEU A 236 19.99 -21.61 -10.07
N GLY A 237 21.17 -21.94 -10.58
CA GLY A 237 22.13 -20.99 -11.16
C GLY A 237 22.98 -20.22 -10.15
N LEU A 238 23.04 -20.65 -8.89
CA LEU A 238 23.79 -19.99 -7.82
C LEU A 238 24.95 -20.87 -7.31
N PRO A 239 26.21 -20.42 -7.36
CA PRO A 239 27.31 -21.21 -6.81
C PRO A 239 27.30 -21.24 -5.27
N LEU A 240 27.33 -22.43 -4.67
CA LEU A 240 27.34 -22.61 -3.21
C LEU A 240 28.48 -21.84 -2.51
N GLN A 241 29.61 -21.61 -3.19
CA GLN A 241 30.73 -20.84 -2.62
C GLN A 241 30.36 -19.39 -2.26
N MET A 242 29.31 -18.83 -2.86
CA MET A 242 28.80 -17.50 -2.49
C MET A 242 28.02 -17.51 -1.18
N LEU A 243 27.50 -18.69 -0.80
CA LEU A 243 26.64 -18.88 0.36
C LEU A 243 27.30 -19.69 1.49
N ASN A 244 28.59 -19.98 1.38
CA ASN A 244 29.29 -20.92 2.27
C ASN A 244 29.27 -20.54 3.76
N ASN A 245 29.10 -19.26 4.08
CA ASN A 245 29.10 -18.77 5.46
C ASN A 245 27.70 -18.68 6.07
N PHE A 246 26.64 -19.03 5.33
CA PHE A 246 25.27 -18.95 5.82
C PHE A 246 24.83 -20.25 6.52
N LYS A 247 23.93 -20.10 7.48
CA LYS A 247 23.32 -21.18 8.27
C LYS A 247 22.23 -21.92 7.48
N PRO A 248 21.90 -23.17 7.85
CA PRO A 248 20.95 -23.99 7.11
C PRO A 248 19.57 -23.35 6.91
N TRP A 249 18.99 -22.71 7.93
CA TRP A 249 17.66 -22.06 7.82
C TRP A 249 17.61 -20.97 6.74
N PHE A 250 18.69 -20.22 6.57
CA PHE A 250 18.74 -19.16 5.58
C PHE A 250 18.85 -19.74 4.17
N LEU A 251 19.62 -20.82 4.03
CA LEU A 251 19.73 -21.55 2.77
C LEU A 251 18.39 -22.19 2.37
N SER A 252 17.64 -22.74 3.33
CA SER A 252 16.31 -23.31 3.05
C SER A 252 15.34 -22.25 2.52
N SER A 253 15.31 -21.05 3.12
CA SER A 253 14.49 -19.94 2.63
C SER A 253 14.98 -19.43 1.26
N THR A 254 16.30 -19.35 1.06
CA THR A 254 16.89 -18.90 -0.20
C THR A 254 16.55 -19.83 -1.36
N ILE A 255 16.59 -21.15 -1.14
CA ILE A 255 16.23 -22.15 -2.16
C ILE A 255 14.78 -22.00 -2.58
N GLN A 256 13.85 -21.89 -1.62
CA GLN A 256 12.42 -21.69 -1.90
C GLN A 256 12.16 -20.38 -2.66
N GLN A 257 12.84 -19.29 -2.29
CA GLN A 257 12.76 -18.02 -3.00
C GLN A 257 13.23 -18.16 -4.46
N LEU A 258 14.39 -18.78 -4.70
CA LEU A 258 14.93 -18.99 -6.04
C LEU A 258 14.03 -19.88 -6.90
N MET A 259 13.44 -20.94 -6.33
CA MET A 259 12.48 -21.78 -7.04
C MET A 259 11.23 -21.00 -7.43
N THR A 260 10.67 -20.20 -6.51
CA THR A 260 9.53 -19.31 -6.74
C THR A 260 9.82 -18.33 -7.89
N GLU A 261 10.99 -17.69 -7.88
CA GLU A 261 11.43 -16.78 -8.94
C GLU A 261 11.61 -17.49 -10.30
N GLN A 262 12.24 -18.67 -10.30
CA GLN A 262 12.48 -19.44 -11.52
C GLN A 262 11.18 -19.92 -12.17
N LEU A 263 10.16 -20.22 -11.37
CA LEU A 263 8.81 -20.59 -11.83
C LEU A 263 7.97 -19.37 -12.24
N GLY A 264 8.39 -18.14 -11.89
CA GLY A 264 7.67 -16.91 -12.18
C GLY A 264 6.52 -16.63 -11.22
N TYR A 265 6.56 -17.19 -10.01
CA TYR A 265 5.55 -17.02 -8.96
C TYR A 265 5.77 -15.77 -8.12
N VAL A 266 6.02 -14.65 -8.80
CA VAL A 266 6.45 -13.37 -8.22
C VAL A 266 5.29 -12.37 -8.03
N HIS A 267 4.04 -12.86 -8.02
CA HIS A 267 2.85 -12.02 -7.91
C HIS A 267 2.06 -12.36 -6.63
N GLY A 268 2.72 -12.25 -5.47
CA GLY A 268 2.11 -12.44 -4.15
C GLY A 268 1.00 -11.42 -3.84
N VAL A 269 0.01 -11.84 -3.04
CA VAL A 269 -1.18 -11.03 -2.71
C VAL A 269 -0.85 -9.89 -1.74
N ASP A 270 0.03 -10.17 -0.79
CA ASP A 270 0.64 -9.19 0.09
C ASP A 270 1.40 -8.11 -0.70
N GLU A 271 2.30 -8.52 -1.61
CA GLU A 271 3.05 -7.59 -2.47
C GLU A 271 2.11 -6.76 -3.36
N TYR A 272 1.06 -7.37 -3.90
CA TYR A 272 0.06 -6.66 -4.71
C TYR A 272 -0.58 -5.48 -3.96
N PHE A 273 -1.10 -5.72 -2.75
CA PHE A 273 -1.74 -4.66 -1.97
C PHE A 273 -0.74 -3.67 -1.38
N LEU A 274 0.45 -4.12 -0.98
CA LEU A 274 1.49 -3.23 -0.46
C LEU A 274 2.01 -2.27 -1.54
N ASN A 275 2.22 -2.74 -2.77
CA ASN A 275 2.60 -1.90 -3.91
C ASN A 275 1.49 -0.92 -4.30
N ARG A 276 0.22 -1.34 -4.24
CA ARG A 276 -0.91 -0.44 -4.48
C ARG A 276 -1.03 0.62 -3.40
N ALA A 277 -0.78 0.28 -2.13
CA ALA A 277 -0.83 1.25 -1.04
C ALA A 277 0.12 2.43 -1.28
N ASP A 278 1.33 2.17 -1.79
CA ASP A 278 2.30 3.19 -2.19
C ASP A 278 1.80 4.04 -3.37
N GLN A 279 1.24 3.40 -4.41
CA GLN A 279 0.68 4.10 -5.57
C GLN A 279 -0.51 5.00 -5.21
N ASP A 280 -1.36 4.53 -4.30
CA ASP A 280 -2.56 5.23 -3.84
C ASP A 280 -2.26 6.19 -2.67
N ASN A 281 -1.00 6.31 -2.24
CA ASN A 281 -0.55 7.11 -1.10
C ASN A 281 -1.31 6.80 0.21
N LYS A 282 -1.71 5.53 0.42
CA LYS A 282 -2.35 5.08 1.66
C LYS A 282 -1.30 4.97 2.77
N LYS A 283 -1.72 5.24 4.01
CA LYS A 283 -0.87 5.04 5.18
C LYS A 283 -0.57 3.54 5.35
N VAL A 284 0.69 3.18 5.62
CA VAL A 284 1.11 1.80 5.88
C VAL A 284 1.60 1.65 7.32
N ILE A 285 1.16 0.59 8.01
CA ILE A 285 1.60 0.25 9.38
C ILE A 285 1.91 -1.24 9.44
N GLY A 286 3.18 -1.62 9.62
CA GLY A 286 3.55 -3.03 9.82
C GLY A 286 3.15 -3.54 11.22
N LEU A 287 2.63 -4.77 11.29
CA LEU A 287 2.33 -5.46 12.56
C LEU A 287 3.60 -5.97 13.26
N GLU A 288 4.63 -6.24 12.49
CA GLU A 288 5.87 -6.88 12.93
C GLU A 288 7.08 -6.22 12.28
N THR A 289 8.25 -6.51 12.85
CA THR A 289 9.54 -6.11 12.29
C THR A 289 10.21 -7.26 11.53
N VAL A 290 11.09 -6.91 10.59
CA VAL A 290 11.94 -7.90 9.89
C VAL A 290 12.76 -8.73 10.86
N GLU A 291 13.28 -8.14 11.95
CA GLU A 291 14.08 -8.87 12.93
C GLU A 291 13.26 -9.95 13.64
N GLU A 292 12.05 -9.60 14.11
CA GLU A 292 11.15 -10.54 14.78
C GLU A 292 10.85 -11.75 13.89
N GLN A 293 10.56 -11.51 12.61
CA GLN A 293 10.24 -12.59 11.68
C GLN A 293 11.46 -13.48 11.35
N LEU A 294 12.65 -12.90 11.18
CA LEU A 294 13.88 -13.70 10.96
C LEU A 294 14.30 -14.49 12.20
N ARG A 295 13.95 -14.03 13.41
CA ARG A 295 14.23 -14.74 14.67
C ARG A 295 13.45 -16.03 14.81
N ILE A 296 12.25 -16.12 14.24
CA ILE A 296 11.45 -17.36 14.21
C ILE A 296 12.28 -18.53 13.65
N PHE A 297 13.04 -18.27 12.57
CA PHE A 297 13.88 -19.27 11.92
C PHE A 297 15.23 -19.41 12.61
N SER A 298 15.89 -18.28 12.90
CA SER A 298 17.28 -18.29 13.37
C SER A 298 17.46 -18.76 14.82
N ASP A 299 16.42 -18.65 15.66
CA ASP A 299 16.45 -19.09 17.07
C ASP A 299 16.14 -20.60 17.24
N THR A 300 15.80 -21.31 16.16
CA THR A 300 15.61 -22.78 16.17
C THR A 300 16.92 -23.53 16.44
N SER A 301 16.84 -24.80 16.87
CA SER A 301 18.01 -25.62 17.14
C SER A 301 18.83 -25.87 15.86
N PRO A 302 20.17 -25.97 15.93
CA PRO A 302 20.99 -26.29 14.76
C PRO A 302 20.52 -27.56 14.03
N GLU A 303 20.10 -28.59 14.79
CA GLU A 303 19.56 -29.82 14.26
C GLU A 303 18.27 -29.59 13.45
N TYR A 304 17.35 -28.77 13.97
CA TYR A 304 16.13 -28.43 13.27
C TYR A 304 16.37 -27.57 12.03
N GLN A 305 17.33 -26.64 12.07
CA GLN A 305 17.74 -25.88 10.87
C GLN A 305 18.25 -26.81 9.76
N ILE A 306 18.99 -27.87 10.11
CA ILE A 306 19.43 -28.89 9.16
C ILE A 306 18.23 -29.64 8.58
N GLN A 307 17.25 -30.02 9.40
CA GLN A 307 16.00 -30.64 8.93
C GLN A 307 15.25 -29.74 7.94
N MET A 308 15.09 -28.45 8.25
CA MET A 308 14.48 -27.47 7.34
C MET A 308 15.20 -27.39 6.00
N LEU A 309 16.53 -27.46 6.01
CA LEU A 309 17.33 -27.51 4.79
C LEU A 309 17.07 -28.80 4.02
N GLU A 310 17.07 -29.96 4.68
CA GLU A 310 16.75 -31.25 4.06
C GLU A 310 15.39 -31.24 3.38
N GLU A 311 14.37 -30.68 4.03
CA GLU A 311 13.00 -30.59 3.50
C GLU A 311 12.86 -29.59 2.35
N SER A 312 13.68 -28.54 2.31
CA SER A 312 13.67 -27.55 1.22
C SER A 312 14.29 -28.05 -0.10
N LEU A 313 15.09 -29.12 -0.05
CA LEU A 313 15.84 -29.64 -1.20
C LEU A 313 14.99 -30.61 -2.04
N ILE A 314 13.77 -30.20 -2.37
CA ILE A 314 12.88 -30.93 -3.28
C ILE A 314 13.14 -30.56 -4.74
N ASP A 315 12.69 -31.42 -5.66
CA ASP A 315 12.75 -31.13 -7.10
C ASP A 315 11.80 -29.99 -7.47
N ILE A 316 12.21 -29.13 -8.40
CA ILE A 316 11.43 -27.95 -8.81
C ILE A 316 10.08 -28.32 -9.43
N GLU A 317 9.93 -29.48 -10.08
CA GLU A 317 8.64 -29.96 -10.59
C GLU A 317 7.70 -30.35 -9.45
N ALA A 318 8.24 -30.90 -8.34
CA ALA A 318 7.45 -31.23 -7.16
C ALA A 318 7.02 -29.95 -6.42
N PHE A 319 7.93 -28.98 -6.27
CA PHE A 319 7.62 -27.67 -5.71
C PHE A 319 6.57 -26.94 -6.56
N ASP A 320 6.70 -26.94 -7.89
CA ASP A 320 5.73 -26.36 -8.82
C ASP A 320 4.31 -26.94 -8.61
N GLN A 321 4.21 -28.27 -8.56
CA GLN A 321 2.93 -28.93 -8.30
C GLN A 321 2.35 -28.53 -6.94
N GLN A 322 3.19 -28.45 -5.89
CA GLN A 322 2.73 -28.06 -4.56
C GLN A 322 2.18 -26.63 -4.53
N MET A 323 2.84 -25.70 -5.23
CA MET A 323 2.40 -24.30 -5.34
C MET A 323 1.12 -24.19 -6.16
N GLN A 324 0.99 -24.90 -7.28
CA GLN A 324 -0.22 -24.89 -8.10
C GLN A 324 -1.45 -25.41 -7.36
N ASP A 325 -1.28 -26.47 -6.55
CA ASP A 325 -2.36 -27.01 -5.72
C ASP A 325 -2.79 -25.97 -4.67
N MET A 326 -1.82 -25.36 -3.97
CA MET A 326 -2.08 -24.27 -3.01
C MET A 326 -2.78 -23.07 -3.67
N PHE A 327 -2.31 -22.64 -4.84
CA PHE A 327 -2.94 -21.57 -5.62
C PHE A 327 -4.37 -21.93 -6.00
N SER A 328 -4.63 -23.17 -6.41
CA SER A 328 -6.00 -23.62 -6.72
C SER A 328 -6.91 -23.56 -5.49
N MET A 329 -6.44 -23.99 -4.31
CA MET A 329 -7.21 -23.95 -3.07
C MET A 329 -7.48 -22.51 -2.62
N TYR A 330 -6.46 -21.67 -2.62
CA TYR A 330 -6.60 -20.25 -2.32
C TYR A 330 -7.60 -19.57 -3.26
N LYS A 331 -7.51 -19.84 -4.58
CA LYS A 331 -8.43 -19.30 -5.58
C LYS A 331 -9.88 -19.76 -5.41
N GLN A 332 -10.11 -20.91 -4.77
CA GLN A 332 -11.44 -21.42 -4.46
C GLN A 332 -12.06 -20.80 -3.21
N GLY A 333 -11.26 -20.23 -2.29
CA GLY A 333 -11.75 -19.60 -1.07
C GLY A 333 -12.27 -20.60 -0.03
N ASP A 334 -11.79 -21.84 -0.02
CA ASP A 334 -12.15 -22.84 0.99
C ASP A 334 -11.04 -22.91 2.08
N PRO A 335 -11.28 -22.33 3.28
CA PRO A 335 -10.26 -22.27 4.32
C PRO A 335 -9.97 -23.64 4.93
N GLU A 336 -10.96 -24.55 4.96
CA GLU A 336 -10.75 -25.91 5.47
C GLU A 336 -9.89 -26.71 4.49
N GLU A 337 -10.14 -26.61 3.19
CA GLU A 337 -9.33 -27.30 2.18
C GLU A 337 -7.88 -26.81 2.19
N LEU A 338 -7.67 -25.48 2.25
CA LEU A 338 -6.33 -24.92 2.34
C LEU A 338 -5.61 -25.32 3.63
N LEU A 339 -6.28 -25.25 4.79
CA LEU A 339 -5.69 -25.64 6.08
C LEU A 339 -5.25 -27.10 6.08
N ASN A 340 -6.12 -28.01 5.61
CA ASN A 340 -5.80 -29.45 5.54
C ASN A 340 -4.61 -29.76 4.62
N TYR A 341 -4.38 -28.92 3.62
CA TYR A 341 -3.23 -29.05 2.74
C TYR A 341 -1.95 -28.52 3.38
N LEU A 342 -2.01 -27.39 4.09
CA LEU A 342 -0.86 -26.75 4.73
C LEU A 342 -0.40 -27.48 6.00
N VAL A 343 -1.35 -28.06 6.76
CA VAL A 343 -1.07 -28.73 8.02
C VAL A 343 -1.38 -30.21 7.86
N ALA A 344 -0.35 -31.04 7.85
CA ALA A 344 -0.51 -32.49 7.75
C ALA A 344 -1.07 -33.05 9.06
N GLU A 345 -2.39 -33.28 9.13
CA GLU A 345 -3.06 -33.79 10.35
C GLU A 345 -2.61 -35.19 10.79
N ASP A 346 -1.99 -35.98 9.90
CA ASP A 346 -1.72 -37.41 10.10
C ASP A 346 -0.28 -37.75 10.56
N VAL A 347 0.58 -36.75 10.79
CA VAL A 347 1.96 -36.97 11.26
C VAL A 347 2.13 -36.40 12.67
N GLU A 348 2.60 -37.22 13.60
CA GLU A 348 2.90 -36.77 14.97
C GLU A 348 4.14 -35.86 14.91
N ALA A 349 3.89 -34.55 14.96
CA ALA A 349 4.94 -33.54 14.94
C ALA A 349 5.88 -33.70 16.13
N SER A 350 7.18 -33.54 15.90
CA SER A 350 8.21 -33.52 16.94
C SER A 350 8.03 -32.32 17.88
N ASP A 351 8.64 -32.38 19.07
CA ASP A 351 8.61 -31.26 20.02
C ASP A 351 9.20 -29.97 19.41
N GLU A 352 10.18 -30.09 18.50
CA GLU A 352 10.80 -28.95 17.82
C GLU A 352 9.89 -28.38 16.71
N GLU A 353 9.20 -29.24 15.95
CA GLU A 353 8.20 -28.83 14.95
C GLU A 353 7.02 -28.11 15.62
N GLN A 354 6.55 -28.63 16.76
CA GLN A 354 5.48 -27.97 17.54
C GLN A 354 5.93 -26.60 18.06
N ALA A 355 7.14 -26.51 18.64
CA ALA A 355 7.67 -25.23 19.11
C ALA A 355 7.89 -24.22 17.97
N PHE A 356 8.32 -24.70 16.80
CA PHE A 356 8.45 -23.88 15.60
C PHE A 356 7.09 -23.38 15.12
N MET A 357 6.07 -24.23 15.06
CA MET A 357 4.71 -23.81 14.68
C MET A 357 4.10 -22.83 15.69
N GLU A 358 4.33 -23.03 17.00
CA GLU A 358 3.91 -22.08 18.04
C GLU A 358 4.57 -20.70 17.86
N ALA A 359 5.85 -20.66 17.44
CA ALA A 359 6.55 -19.41 17.14
C ALA A 359 6.13 -18.78 15.80
N LEU A 360 5.88 -19.61 14.77
CA LEU A 360 5.51 -19.17 13.42
C LEU A 360 4.06 -18.70 13.31
N ASN A 361 3.16 -19.22 14.14
CA ASN A 361 1.73 -18.95 14.10
C ASN A 361 1.23 -18.36 15.42
N ASP A 362 1.17 -19.16 16.49
CA ASP A 362 0.41 -18.83 17.70
C ASP A 362 0.87 -17.53 18.37
N ASN A 363 2.17 -17.43 18.68
CA ASN A 363 2.74 -16.26 19.35
C ASN A 363 2.55 -14.98 18.54
N ARG A 364 2.63 -15.09 17.21
CA ARG A 364 2.42 -13.98 16.28
C ARG A 364 0.95 -13.59 16.21
N ASN A 365 0.04 -14.57 16.16
CA ASN A 365 -1.40 -14.33 16.14
C ASN A 365 -1.85 -13.53 17.37
N TYR A 366 -1.32 -13.83 18.56
CA TYR A 366 -1.60 -13.03 19.74
C TYR A 366 -1.09 -11.58 19.63
N GLY A 367 0.13 -11.36 19.12
CA GLY A 367 0.68 -10.00 18.93
C GLY A 367 -0.06 -9.20 17.84
N MET A 368 -0.40 -9.86 16.73
CA MET A 368 -1.22 -9.29 15.66
C MET A 368 -2.60 -8.91 16.18
N ALA A 369 -3.27 -9.81 16.91
CA ALA A 369 -4.58 -9.56 17.51
C ALA A 369 -4.52 -8.41 18.53
N GLU A 370 -3.50 -8.34 19.39
CA GLU A 370 -3.31 -7.22 20.33
C GLU A 370 -3.25 -5.88 19.58
N THR A 371 -2.48 -5.79 18.50
CA THR A 371 -2.39 -4.57 17.68
C THR A 371 -3.71 -4.23 16.98
N ILE A 372 -4.43 -5.24 16.48
CA ILE A 372 -5.75 -5.04 15.86
C ILE A 372 -6.78 -4.55 16.89
N ILE A 373 -6.73 -5.07 18.11
CA ILE A 373 -7.57 -4.61 19.23
C ILE A 373 -7.26 -3.14 19.53
N GLU A 374 -5.99 -2.73 19.54
CA GLU A 374 -5.61 -1.32 19.72
C GLU A 374 -6.25 -0.42 18.65
N PHE A 375 -6.26 -0.83 17.38
CA PHE A 375 -6.95 -0.08 16.32
C PHE A 375 -8.46 0.02 16.57
N LEU A 376 -9.09 -1.09 16.95
CA LEU A 376 -10.52 -1.13 17.25
C LEU A 376 -10.87 -0.28 18.49
N GLU A 377 -10.01 -0.21 19.50
CA GLU A 377 -10.22 0.57 20.72
C GLU A 377 -9.93 2.07 20.55
N GLU A 378 -9.07 2.46 19.61
CA GLU A 378 -8.74 3.86 19.34
C GLU A 378 -9.97 4.66 18.86
N ASP A 379 -10.95 3.99 18.23
CA ASP A 379 -12.21 4.58 17.71
C ASP A 379 -11.92 5.82 16.85
N SER A 380 -10.89 5.72 16.02
CA SER A 380 -10.40 6.78 15.14
C SER A 380 -11.37 7.10 13.99
N GLY A 381 -12.32 6.20 13.70
CA GLY A 381 -13.16 6.25 12.51
C GLY A 381 -12.45 5.83 11.22
N GLU A 382 -11.21 5.34 11.34
CA GLU A 382 -10.41 4.85 10.22
C GLU A 382 -10.87 3.44 9.78
N THR A 383 -10.70 3.16 8.49
CA THR A 383 -10.87 1.81 7.93
C THR A 383 -9.49 1.19 7.67
N TYR A 384 -9.20 0.05 8.30
CA TYR A 384 -7.92 -0.66 8.19
C TYR A 384 -8.06 -1.89 7.28
N PHE A 385 -7.14 -2.06 6.34
CA PHE A 385 -6.99 -3.24 5.51
C PHE A 385 -5.78 -4.06 5.97
N VAL A 386 -6.02 -5.03 6.85
CA VAL A 386 -4.99 -5.92 7.39
C VAL A 386 -4.73 -7.05 6.40
N ILE A 387 -3.47 -7.20 5.97
CA ILE A 387 -3.03 -8.26 5.08
C ILE A 387 -2.02 -9.16 5.81
N VAL A 388 -2.47 -10.38 6.14
CA VAL A 388 -1.67 -11.39 6.84
C VAL A 388 -1.74 -12.72 6.08
N GLY A 389 -0.70 -13.53 6.16
CA GLY A 389 -0.65 -14.86 5.57
C GLY A 389 -1.88 -15.67 5.98
N SER A 390 -2.49 -16.38 5.04
CA SER A 390 -3.78 -17.04 5.24
C SER A 390 -3.80 -17.96 6.47
N LEU A 391 -2.66 -18.55 6.83
CA LEU A 391 -2.52 -19.41 8.02
C LEU A 391 -2.91 -18.67 9.32
N HIS A 392 -2.57 -17.39 9.45
CA HIS A 392 -2.88 -16.55 10.63
C HIS A 392 -4.40 -16.36 10.84
N LEU A 393 -5.22 -16.63 9.83
CA LEU A 393 -6.67 -16.51 9.89
C LEU A 393 -7.39 -17.86 9.98
N ILE A 394 -6.72 -18.99 9.73
CA ILE A 394 -7.37 -20.30 9.62
C ILE A 394 -6.78 -21.38 10.55
N LEU A 395 -5.54 -21.25 11.04
CA LEU A 395 -4.92 -22.20 11.97
C LEU A 395 -5.06 -21.73 13.42
N GLU A 396 -5.80 -22.49 14.22
CA GLU A 396 -6.03 -22.23 15.64
C GLU A 396 -4.74 -22.28 16.49
N PRO A 397 -4.56 -21.34 17.44
CA PRO A 397 -5.35 -20.12 17.66
C PRO A 397 -5.10 -19.11 16.53
N HIS A 398 -6.13 -18.79 15.75
CA HIS A 398 -6.03 -17.82 14.66
C HIS A 398 -6.51 -16.43 15.12
N VAL A 399 -6.10 -15.37 14.43
CA VAL A 399 -6.42 -13.98 14.81
C VAL A 399 -7.94 -13.78 15.01
N ILE A 400 -8.77 -14.40 14.17
CA ILE A 400 -10.24 -14.30 14.28
C ILE A 400 -10.74 -14.88 15.61
N SER A 401 -10.29 -16.06 16.05
CA SER A 401 -10.78 -16.69 17.28
C SER A 401 -10.30 -15.93 18.51
N ILE A 402 -9.10 -15.34 18.45
CA ILE A 402 -8.59 -14.46 19.49
C ILE A 402 -9.46 -13.20 19.63
N LEU A 403 -9.83 -12.56 18.51
CA LEU A 403 -10.74 -11.40 18.53
C LEU A 403 -12.14 -11.76 19.06
N GLU A 404 -12.68 -12.92 18.67
CA GLU A 404 -13.96 -13.42 19.18
C GLU A 404 -13.92 -13.69 20.69
N ASP A 405 -12.81 -14.26 21.20
CA ASP A 405 -12.60 -14.50 22.63
C ASP A 405 -12.51 -13.20 23.45
N GLU A 406 -12.00 -12.12 22.84
CA GLU A 406 -12.00 -10.75 23.41
C GLU A 406 -13.36 -10.04 23.25
N GLY A 407 -14.32 -10.66 22.57
CA GLY A 407 -15.72 -10.22 22.52
C GLY A 407 -16.10 -9.39 21.29
N TYR A 408 -15.25 -9.34 20.26
CA TYR A 408 -15.57 -8.73 18.97
C TYR A 408 -16.41 -9.67 18.10
N GLU A 409 -17.32 -9.12 17.30
CA GLU A 409 -18.04 -9.87 16.27
C GLU A 409 -17.25 -9.81 14.97
N VAL A 410 -16.82 -10.97 14.47
CA VAL A 410 -16.05 -11.09 13.24
C VAL A 410 -16.92 -11.72 12.15
N GLU A 411 -17.24 -10.96 11.11
CA GLU A 411 -18.14 -11.37 10.04
C GLU A 411 -17.37 -11.86 8.81
N PRO A 412 -17.65 -13.07 8.28
CA PRO A 412 -17.10 -13.50 6.99
C PRO A 412 -17.74 -12.70 5.86
N VAL A 413 -16.91 -12.08 5.02
CA VAL A 413 -17.32 -11.30 3.84
C VAL A 413 -17.29 -12.16 2.58
N LEU A 414 -16.30 -13.06 2.48
CA LEU A 414 -16.11 -14.03 1.40
C LEU A 414 -16.02 -15.45 1.94
#